data_AF-A0A840Q437-F1
#
_entry.id   AF-A0A840Q437-F1
#
_cell.length_a   1.000
_cell.length_b   1.000
_cell.length_c   1.000
_cell.angle_alpha   90.00
_cell.angle_beta   90.00
_cell.angle_gamma   90.00
#
_symmetry.space_group_name_H-M   'P 1'
#
loop_
_entity.id
_entity.type
_entity.pdbx_description
1 polymer ?
#
loop_
_entity_poly.entity_id
_entity_poly.type
_entity_poly.pdbx_seq_one_letter_code
_entity_poly.pdbx_strand_id
1 'polypeptide(L)'
;MRDEGLFGPQTVTWQLHADPTMWIAGICGLYLQALHPLAVAAVVQNSRFREDPLGRLMRTANFVAATTYGTTAEAESVAARVRQVHRTLRATDRRTVPRSAWTIRTCCAGCIAPRSPRSPAWCGMRDSR
;
A
#
# COMPACT_ATOMS: atom_id res chain seq x y z
N MET A 1 19.19 -22.57 9.47
CA MET A 1 17.82 -22.53 8.90
C MET A 1 17.84 -21.47 7.81
N ARG A 2 17.41 -21.78 6.58
CA ARG A 2 17.35 -20.76 5.51
C ARG A 2 16.25 -19.75 5.87
N ASP A 3 16.49 -18.46 5.65
CA ASP A 3 15.46 -17.42 5.84
C ASP A 3 14.41 -17.59 4.74
N GLU A 4 13.18 -17.93 5.14
CA GLU A 4 12.04 -18.12 4.24
C GLU A 4 11.32 -16.80 3.93
N GLY A 5 11.77 -15.68 4.50
CA GLY A 5 11.13 -14.39 4.38
C GLY A 5 9.94 -14.23 5.33
N LEU A 6 9.13 -13.19 5.07
CA LEU A 6 7.92 -12.93 5.86
C LEU A 6 6.83 -13.98 5.62
N PHE A 7 6.80 -14.56 4.43
CA PHE A 7 5.81 -15.53 3.99
C PHE A 7 6.52 -16.74 3.39
N GLY A 8 6.61 -17.83 4.16
CA GLY A 8 7.17 -19.08 3.66
C GLY A 8 6.25 -19.81 2.68
N PRO A 9 6.74 -20.82 1.93
CA PRO A 9 5.99 -21.54 0.90
C PRO A 9 4.71 -22.24 1.39
N GLN A 10 4.63 -22.52 2.68
CA GLN A 10 3.46 -23.16 3.31
C GLN A 10 2.35 -22.16 3.66
N THR A 11 2.57 -20.86 3.46
CA THR A 11 1.57 -19.83 3.76
C THR A 11 0.61 -19.62 2.59
N VAL A 12 -0.64 -19.27 2.92
CA VAL A 12 -1.67 -18.94 1.93
C VAL A 12 -1.25 -17.75 1.06
N THR A 13 -0.61 -16.74 1.65
CA THR A 13 -0.13 -15.55 0.92
C THR A 13 0.87 -15.92 -0.16
N TRP A 14 1.82 -16.80 0.14
CA TRP A 14 2.81 -17.26 -0.83
C TRP A 14 2.15 -18.05 -1.98
N GLN A 15 1.26 -18.99 -1.65
CA GLN A 15 0.59 -19.82 -2.65
C GLN A 15 -0.38 -19.02 -3.53
N LEU A 16 -1.17 -18.12 -2.94
CA LEU A 16 -2.13 -17.29 -3.67
C LEU A 16 -1.44 -16.31 -4.60
N HIS A 17 -0.33 -15.71 -4.20
CA HIS A 17 0.44 -14.82 -5.07
C HIS A 17 1.17 -15.56 -6.20
N ALA A 18 1.38 -16.87 -6.08
CA ALA A 18 1.98 -17.70 -7.12
C ALA A 18 0.94 -18.18 -8.15
N ASP A 19 -0.35 -18.16 -7.77
CA ASP A 19 -1.44 -18.55 -8.65
C ASP A 19 -1.66 -17.53 -9.78
N PRO A 20 -1.85 -17.97 -11.04
CA PRO A 20 -2.12 -17.07 -12.17
C PRO A 20 -3.33 -16.13 -11.96
N THR A 21 -4.31 -16.52 -11.15
CA THR A 21 -5.48 -15.69 -10.80
C THR A 21 -5.10 -14.42 -10.05
N MET A 22 -3.90 -14.35 -9.46
CA MET A 22 -3.35 -13.13 -8.85
C MET A 22 -3.32 -11.96 -9.85
N TRP A 23 -3.16 -12.21 -11.15
CA TRP A 23 -3.23 -11.15 -12.15
C TRP A 23 -4.59 -10.45 -12.19
N ILE A 24 -5.67 -11.23 -12.07
CA ILE A 24 -7.04 -10.70 -12.03
C ILE A 24 -7.23 -9.90 -10.74
N ALA A 25 -6.79 -10.44 -9.60
CA ALA A 25 -6.85 -9.74 -8.31
C ALA A 25 -6.05 -8.43 -8.34
N GLY A 26 -4.88 -8.42 -8.99
CA GLY A 26 -4.06 -7.23 -9.19
C GLY A 26 -4.79 -6.15 -9.99
N ILE A 27 -5.42 -6.50 -11.11
CA ILE A 27 -6.20 -5.56 -11.93
C ILE A 27 -7.39 -5.01 -11.14
N CYS A 28 -8.16 -5.86 -10.47
CA CYS A 28 -9.26 -5.45 -9.61
C CYS A 28 -8.78 -4.49 -8.50
N GLY A 29 -7.64 -4.80 -7.87
CA GLY A 29 -7.02 -3.95 -6.86
C GLY A 29 -6.61 -2.57 -7.40
N LEU A 30 -6.11 -2.49 -8.64
CA LEU A 30 -5.79 -1.22 -9.29
C LEU A 30 -7.05 -0.38 -9.53
N TYR A 31 -8.15 -0.98 -9.98
CA TYR A 31 -9.42 -0.29 -10.14
C TYR A 31 -9.96 0.22 -8.80
N LEU A 32 -9.91 -0.61 -7.75
CA LEU A 32 -10.31 -0.18 -6.40
C LEU A 32 -9.46 0.99 -5.90
N GLN A 33 -8.15 0.98 -6.14
CA GLN A 33 -7.28 2.12 -5.81
C GLN A 33 -7.63 3.37 -6.62
N ALA A 34 -8.00 3.21 -7.89
CA ALA A 34 -8.40 4.31 -8.77
C ALA A 34 -9.77 4.91 -8.41
N LEU A 35 -10.61 4.20 -7.67
CA LEU A 35 -11.89 4.72 -7.17
C LEU A 35 -11.72 5.59 -5.92
N HIS A 36 -10.59 5.46 -5.21
CA HIS A 36 -10.38 6.22 -3.98
C HIS A 36 -9.89 7.64 -4.30
N PRO A 37 -10.69 8.69 -4.04
CA PRO A 37 -10.43 10.05 -4.53
C PRO A 37 -9.08 10.60 -4.03
N LEU A 38 -8.73 10.32 -2.77
CA LEU A 38 -7.44 10.72 -2.20
C LEU A 38 -6.26 9.93 -2.74
N ALA A 39 -6.45 8.65 -3.11
CA ALA A 39 -5.36 7.84 -3.64
C ALA A 39 -5.03 8.31 -5.05
N VAL A 40 -6.05 8.59 -5.86
CA VAL A 40 -5.90 9.20 -7.19
C VAL A 40 -5.28 10.58 -7.08
N ALA A 41 -5.76 11.45 -6.19
CA ALA A 41 -5.20 12.78 -5.98
C ALA A 41 -3.71 12.70 -5.63
N ALA A 42 -3.32 11.78 -4.75
CA ALA A 42 -1.92 11.57 -4.40
C ALA A 42 -1.07 11.11 -5.58
N VAL A 43 -1.56 10.15 -6.37
CA VAL A 43 -0.88 9.66 -7.57
C VAL A 43 -0.70 10.77 -8.60
N VAL A 44 -1.76 11.54 -8.87
CA VAL A 44 -1.74 12.62 -9.86
C VAL A 44 -0.81 13.76 -9.43
N GLN A 45 -0.79 14.10 -8.14
CA GLN A 45 0.00 15.23 -7.62
C GLN A 45 1.47 14.90 -7.36
N ASN A 46 1.81 13.63 -7.09
CA ASN A 46 3.14 13.25 -6.63
C ASN A 46 3.86 12.25 -7.54
N SER A 47 3.34 11.96 -8.73
CA SER A 47 4.00 11.02 -9.64
C SER A 47 3.86 11.40 -11.11
N ARG A 48 4.85 11.02 -11.92
CA ARG A 48 4.81 11.09 -13.39
C ARG A 48 4.00 9.94 -13.98
N PHE A 49 2.85 9.59 -13.38
CA PHE A 49 2.04 8.44 -13.78
C PHE A 49 1.61 8.48 -15.26
N ARG A 50 1.34 9.67 -15.81
CA ARG A 50 0.92 9.81 -17.22
C ARG A 50 2.04 9.49 -18.22
N GLU A 51 3.29 9.72 -17.82
CA GLU A 51 4.47 9.54 -18.67
C GLU A 51 5.11 8.16 -18.43
N ASP A 52 4.98 7.62 -17.21
CA ASP A 52 5.53 6.32 -16.81
C ASP A 52 4.47 5.45 -16.05
N PRO A 53 3.38 5.04 -16.71
CA PRO A 53 2.37 4.20 -16.07
C PRO A 53 2.89 2.79 -15.78
N LEU A 54 3.64 2.20 -16.72
CA LEU A 54 4.19 0.85 -16.59
C LEU A 54 5.28 0.78 -15.51
N GLY A 55 6.20 1.74 -15.45
CA GLY A 55 7.22 1.76 -14.40
C GLY A 55 6.64 1.98 -13.01
N ARG A 56 5.50 2.69 -12.88
CA ARG A 56 4.75 2.74 -11.61
C ARG A 56 4.14 1.40 -11.25
N LEU A 57 3.53 0.70 -12.20
CA LEU A 57 2.98 -0.63 -11.96
C LEU A 57 4.09 -1.61 -11.52
N MET A 58 5.22 -1.60 -12.21
CA MET A 58 6.36 -2.45 -11.87
C MET A 58 6.94 -2.16 -10.50
N ARG A 59 6.96 -0.90 -10.03
CA ARG A 59 7.37 -0.58 -8.65
C ARG A 59 6.46 -1.22 -7.61
N THR A 60 5.15 -1.26 -7.85
CA THR A 60 4.20 -1.96 -6.97
C THR A 60 4.37 -3.47 -7.05
N ALA A 61 4.51 -4.03 -8.25
CA ALA A 61 4.74 -5.47 -8.43
C ALA A 61 6.02 -5.93 -7.74
N ASN A 62 7.12 -5.18 -7.90
CA ASN A 62 8.39 -5.46 -7.22
C ASN A 62 8.26 -5.37 -5.70
N PHE A 63 7.47 -4.43 -5.18
CA PHE A 63 7.19 -4.36 -3.74
C PHE A 63 6.45 -5.61 -3.26
N VAL A 64 5.38 -6.02 -3.93
CA VAL A 64 4.62 -7.23 -3.59
C VAL A 64 5.52 -8.47 -3.65
N ALA A 65 6.30 -8.62 -4.71
CA ALA A 65 7.23 -9.74 -4.89
C ALA A 65 8.30 -9.77 -3.80
N ALA A 66 8.97 -8.66 -3.52
CA ALA A 66 10.00 -8.58 -2.48
C ALA A 66 9.45 -8.86 -1.08
N THR A 67 8.22 -8.43 -0.78
CA THR A 67 7.58 -8.72 0.52
C THR A 67 7.07 -10.16 0.64
N THR A 68 6.73 -10.82 -0.47
CA THR A 68 6.15 -12.17 -0.47
C THR A 68 7.21 -13.27 -0.63
N TYR A 69 8.22 -13.03 -1.47
CA TYR A 69 9.18 -14.05 -1.90
C TYR A 69 10.63 -13.71 -1.53
N GLY A 70 10.89 -12.48 -1.09
CA GLY A 70 12.22 -12.04 -0.66
C GLY A 70 12.54 -12.51 0.76
N THR A 71 13.81 -12.35 1.14
CA THR A 71 14.26 -12.56 2.51
C THR A 71 13.60 -11.58 3.48
N THR A 72 13.65 -11.87 4.78
CA THR A 72 13.08 -11.00 5.81
C THR A 72 13.72 -9.61 5.73
N ALA A 73 15.04 -9.55 5.56
CA ALA A 73 15.78 -8.30 5.42
C ALA A 73 15.37 -7.50 4.17
N GLU A 74 15.19 -8.15 3.02
CA GLU A 74 14.74 -7.48 1.80
C GLU A 74 13.33 -6.92 1.99
N ALA A 75 12.40 -7.72 2.51
CA ALA A 75 11.02 -7.31 2.76
C ALA A 75 10.94 -6.10 3.70
N GLU A 76 11.71 -6.11 4.80
CA GLU A 76 11.79 -5.00 5.74
C GLU A 76 12.37 -3.74 5.09
N SER A 77 13.41 -3.88 4.27
CA SER A 77 14.06 -2.76 3.58
C SER A 77 13.12 -2.07 2.60
N VAL A 78 12.39 -2.84 1.77
CA VAL A 78 11.43 -2.28 0.80
C VAL A 78 10.23 -1.67 1.51
N ALA A 79 9.76 -2.28 2.59
CA ALA A 79 8.69 -1.72 3.43
C ALA A 79 9.12 -0.41 4.09
N ALA A 80 10.36 -0.33 4.61
CA ALA A 80 10.91 0.90 5.16
C ALA A 80 10.98 2.02 4.11
N ARG A 81 11.44 1.70 2.89
CA ARG A 81 11.48 2.65 1.77
C ARG A 81 10.09 3.16 1.40
N VAL A 82 9.12 2.27 1.23
CA VAL A 82 7.73 2.65 0.89
C VAL A 82 7.13 3.51 2.00
N ARG A 83 7.33 3.15 3.28
CA ARG A 83 6.90 3.97 4.41
C ARG A 83 7.52 5.36 4.39
N GLN A 84 8.81 5.49 4.05
CA GLN A 84 9.46 6.79 3.95
C GLN A 84 8.85 7.65 2.83
N VAL A 85 8.63 7.07 1.64
CA VAL A 85 7.96 7.78 0.53
C VAL A 85 6.56 8.20 0.96
N HIS A 86 5.76 7.29 1.51
CA HIS A 86 4.39 7.58 1.96
C HIS A 86 4.30 8.64 3.06
N ARG A 87 5.35 8.83 3.87
CA ARG A 87 5.43 9.93 4.85
C ARG A 87 5.62 11.30 4.20
N THR A 88 6.25 11.37 3.04
CA THR A 88 6.54 12.63 2.34
C THR A 88 5.44 13.04 1.37
N LEU A 89 4.57 12.11 0.96
CA LEU A 89 3.47 12.39 0.04
C LEU A 89 2.40 13.28 0.68
N ARG A 90 2.04 14.36 -0.01
CA ARG A 90 0.92 15.23 0.35
C ARG A 90 -0.06 15.26 -0.82
N ALA A 91 -1.34 15.11 -0.52
CA ALA A 91 -2.39 15.16 -1.54
C ALA A 91 -3.56 15.98 -1.03
N THR A 92 -4.16 16.77 -1.91
CA THR A 92 -5.38 17.51 -1.62
C THR A 92 -6.48 17.07 -2.58
N ASP A 93 -7.65 16.72 -2.05
CA ASP A 93 -8.84 16.55 -2.88
C ASP A 93 -9.51 17.91 -3.06
N ARG A 94 -9.85 18.26 -4.31
CA ARG A 94 -10.53 19.53 -4.63
C ARG A 94 -12.04 19.44 -4.42
N ARG A 95 -12.62 18.24 -4.34
CA ARG A 95 -14.07 18.02 -4.13
C ARG A 95 -14.47 18.01 -2.66
N THR A 96 -13.55 17.71 -1.75
CA THR A 96 -13.77 17.73 -0.30
C THR A 96 -12.82 18.72 0.36
N VAL A 97 -13.30 19.90 0.75
CA VAL A 97 -12.53 20.83 1.61
C VAL A 97 -13.45 21.25 2.75
N PRO A 98 -13.07 20.97 4.01
CA PRO A 98 -12.21 21.90 4.74
C PRO A 98 -10.81 21.31 4.96
N ARG A 99 -9.86 22.22 5.17
CA ARG A 99 -8.40 22.05 5.28
C ARG A 99 -7.94 21.07 6.39
N SER A 100 -8.34 19.82 6.34
CA SER A 100 -7.64 18.74 7.03
C SER A 100 -6.59 18.24 6.06
N ALA A 101 -5.34 18.61 6.31
CA ALA A 101 -4.19 18.10 5.57
C ALA A 101 -4.05 16.59 5.83
N TRP A 102 -4.86 15.77 5.16
CA TRP A 102 -4.75 14.32 5.18
C TRP A 102 -3.44 13.95 4.51
N THR A 103 -2.43 13.75 5.35
CA THR A 103 -1.16 13.16 4.93
C THR A 103 -1.40 11.67 4.82
N ILE A 104 -0.87 11.00 3.78
CA ILE A 104 -0.98 9.53 3.56
C ILE A 104 -0.59 8.68 4.80
N ARG A 105 0.07 9.30 5.79
CA ARG A 105 0.33 8.79 7.14
C ARG A 105 -0.84 7.99 7.75
N THR A 106 -2.09 8.41 7.59
CA THR A 106 -3.25 7.70 8.17
C THR A 106 -3.73 6.50 7.35
N CYS A 107 -3.50 6.46 6.03
CA CYS A 107 -3.97 5.36 5.19
C CYS A 107 -3.05 4.13 5.26
N CYS A 108 -1.75 4.33 5.43
CA CYS A 108 -0.78 3.23 5.49
C CYS A 108 -0.47 2.70 6.89
N ALA A 109 -0.71 3.47 7.96
CA ALA A 109 -0.44 3.03 9.33
C ALA A 109 -1.30 1.82 9.75
N GLY A 110 -2.46 1.62 9.11
CA GLY A 110 -3.37 0.53 9.44
C GLY A 110 -3.03 -0.84 8.82
N CYS A 111 -2.31 -0.89 7.70
CA CYS A 111 -2.21 -2.12 6.90
C CYS A 111 -0.96 -3.00 7.17
N ILE A 112 0.07 -2.49 7.86
CA ILE A 112 1.37 -3.18 7.98
C ILE A 112 1.90 -3.22 9.44
N ALA A 113 1.18 -2.67 10.42
CA ALA A 113 1.61 -2.76 11.81
C ALA A 113 1.26 -4.15 12.41
N PRO A 114 2.18 -4.81 13.14
CA PRO A 114 1.79 -5.97 13.95
C PRO A 114 0.68 -5.56 14.92
N ARG A 115 -0.38 -6.37 15.02
CA ARG A 115 -1.51 -6.12 15.93
C ARG A 115 -0.97 -6.00 17.36
N SER A 116 -0.96 -4.77 17.90
CA SER A 116 -0.83 -4.59 19.33
C SER A 116 -2.23 -4.79 19.97
N PRO A 117 -2.36 -5.57 21.06
CA PRO A 117 -3.66 -5.83 21.70
C PRO A 117 -4.25 -4.60 22.45
N ARG A 118 -3.66 -3.40 22.32
CA ARG A 118 -4.07 -2.19 23.06
C ARG A 118 -4.61 -1.05 22.17
N SER A 119 -5.07 -1.34 20.96
CA SER A 119 -5.67 -0.31 20.10
C SER A 119 -7.11 -0.64 19.73
N PRO A 120 -8.13 -0.17 20.48
CA PRO A 120 -9.48 -0.11 19.98
C PRO A 120 -9.61 1.10 19.03
N ALA A 121 -10.50 0.97 18.04
CA ALA A 121 -10.88 1.98 17.05
C ALA A 121 -10.04 2.03 15.76
N TRP A 122 -10.40 1.14 14.82
CA TRP A 122 -10.39 1.47 13.40
C TRP A 122 -11.64 2.30 13.06
N CYS A 123 -11.49 3.24 12.11
CA CYS A 123 -12.55 3.93 11.38
C CYS A 123 -13.76 4.40 12.21
N GLY A 124 -13.51 5.26 13.19
CA GLY A 124 -14.53 6.17 13.68
C GLY A 124 -14.72 7.28 12.64
N MET A 125 -15.75 7.14 11.81
CA MET A 125 -16.53 8.26 11.30
C MET A 125 -16.90 9.12 12.51
N ARG A 126 -16.04 10.09 12.85
CA ARG A 126 -16.32 11.04 13.92
C ARG A 126 -17.07 12.18 13.25
N ASP A 127 -18.38 12.01 13.25
CA ASP A 127 -19.36 13.00 12.83
C ASP A 127 -19.06 14.32 13.54
N SER A 128 -18.76 15.35 12.76
CA SER A 128 -18.45 16.68 13.26
C SER A 128 -19.76 17.43 13.46
N ARG A 129 -20.20 17.56 14.71
CA ARG A 129 -20.93 18.76 15.15
C ARG A 129 -19.96 19.91 15.36
#